data_AF-A0A2V6IY88-F1
#
_entry.id   AF-A0A2V6IY88-F1
#
_cell.length_a   1.000
_cell.length_b   1.000
_cell.length_c   1.000
_cell.angle_alpha   90.00
_cell.angle_beta   90.00
_cell.angle_gamma   90.00
#
_symmetry.space_group_name_H-M   'P 1'
#
loop_
_entity.id
_entity.type
_entity.pdbx_description
1 polymer ?
#
loop_
_entity_poly.entity_id
_entity_poly.type
_entity_poly.pdbx_seq_one_letter_code
_entity_poly.pdbx_strand_id
1 'polypeptide(L)'
;RNFAATERAKMVEFLQDCEVAILDAQYTDEEYAGHIGWGHSPFSSVVGLALDANVKRVLLFHHDPSHDDDMIDRMVEQARELVRKSGKAMVIEGAREGAEILLEAESPAVARTHRN
;
A
#
# COMPACT_ATOMS: atom_id res chain seq x y z
N ARG A 1 19.29 4.80 -19.02
CA ARG A 1 19.36 4.45 -17.58
C ARG A 1 17.92 4.29 -17.11
N ASN A 2 17.52 3.11 -16.65
CA ASN A 2 16.15 2.81 -16.22
C ASN A 2 16.07 2.53 -14.71
N PHE A 3 16.89 3.24 -13.92
CA PHE A 3 17.07 2.95 -12.49
C PHE A 3 15.75 2.95 -11.73
N ALA A 4 14.90 3.96 -11.93
CA ALA A 4 13.60 4.07 -11.27
C ALA A 4 12.69 2.85 -11.54
N ALA A 5 12.58 2.39 -12.79
CA ALA A 5 11.75 1.23 -13.09
C ALA A 5 12.37 -0.06 -12.55
N THR A 6 13.71 -0.17 -12.54
CA THR A 6 14.40 -1.33 -11.95
C THR A 6 14.16 -1.41 -10.43
N GLU A 7 14.29 -0.31 -9.70
CA GLU A 7 14.03 -0.30 -8.26
C GLU A 7 12.55 -0.52 -7.94
N ARG A 8 11.65 0.06 -8.73
CA ARG A 8 10.21 -0.23 -8.59
C ARG A 8 9.91 -1.71 -8.82
N ALA A 9 10.49 -2.35 -9.83
CA ALA A 9 10.28 -3.77 -10.11
C ALA A 9 10.75 -4.65 -8.94
N LYS A 10 11.91 -4.34 -8.35
CA LYS A 10 12.38 -5.02 -7.13
C LYS A 10 11.43 -4.84 -5.95
N MET A 11 10.84 -3.65 -5.79
CA MET A 11 9.89 -3.39 -4.73
C MET A 11 8.59 -4.18 -4.94
N VAL A 12 8.10 -4.27 -6.18
CA VAL A 12 6.96 -5.13 -6.53
C VAL A 12 7.27 -6.59 -6.21
N GLU A 13 8.43 -7.09 -6.62
CA GLU A 13 8.88 -8.45 -6.33
C GLU A 13 8.97 -8.73 -4.82
N PHE A 14 9.49 -7.78 -4.05
CA PHE A 14 9.60 -7.89 -2.60
C PHE A 14 8.24 -7.95 -1.89
N LEU A 15 7.26 -7.20 -2.38
CA LEU A 15 5.91 -7.12 -1.81
C LEU A 15 4.95 -8.18 -2.36
N GLN A 16 5.40 -8.98 -3.32
CA GLN A 16 4.56 -9.87 -4.10
C GLN A 16 3.75 -10.82 -3.20
N ASP A 17 2.43 -10.79 -3.35
CA ASP A 17 1.44 -11.61 -2.64
C ASP A 17 1.47 -11.48 -1.11
N CYS A 18 1.98 -10.36 -0.57
CA CYS A 18 2.02 -10.17 0.87
C CYS A 18 0.61 -9.99 1.49
N GLU A 19 0.42 -10.53 2.69
CA GLU A 19 -0.86 -10.44 3.41
C GLU A 19 -1.13 -9.01 3.87
N VAL A 20 -0.12 -8.36 4.44
CA VAL A 20 -0.19 -6.99 4.95
C VAL A 20 1.09 -6.24 4.61
N ALA A 21 0.96 -5.06 4.01
CA ALA A 21 2.03 -4.08 3.84
C ALA A 21 1.73 -2.83 4.66
N ILE A 22 2.74 -2.29 5.33
CA ILE A 22 2.69 -1.00 6.03
C ILE A 22 3.66 -0.09 5.30
N LEU A 23 3.14 0.97 4.66
CA LEU A 23 3.91 1.80 3.74
C LEU A 23 3.71 3.29 4.06
N ASP A 24 4.79 4.06 3.92
CA ASP A 24 4.76 5.53 3.97
C ASP A 24 3.85 6.08 2.88
N ALA A 25 2.96 7.00 3.25
CA ALA A 25 2.01 7.63 2.34
C ALA A 25 1.73 9.08 2.74
N GLN A 26 2.80 9.81 3.09
CA GLN A 26 2.71 11.10 3.78
C GLN A 26 1.96 12.19 3.00
N TYR A 27 2.04 12.17 1.67
CA TYR A 27 1.56 13.28 0.85
C TYR A 27 0.36 12.93 -0.03
N THR A 28 -0.43 13.93 -0.38
CA THR A 28 -1.27 13.86 -1.58
C THR A 28 -0.44 14.02 -2.85
N ASP A 29 -1.04 13.73 -4.02
CA ASP A 29 -0.40 13.99 -5.31
C ASP A 29 -0.08 15.48 -5.51
N GLU A 30 -0.97 16.36 -5.04
CA GLU A 30 -0.79 17.82 -5.13
C GLU A 30 0.35 18.30 -4.25
N GLU A 31 0.44 17.79 -3.01
CA GLU A 31 1.51 18.13 -2.08
C GLU A 31 2.86 17.60 -2.57
N TYR A 32 2.89 16.38 -3.11
CA TYR A 32 4.12 15.73 -3.54
C TYR A 32 4.87 16.52 -4.62
N ALA A 33 4.18 17.28 -5.47
CA ALA A 33 4.82 18.14 -6.47
C ALA A 33 5.82 19.14 -5.85
N GLY A 34 5.57 19.61 -4.63
CA GLY A 34 6.46 20.48 -3.86
C GLY A 34 7.53 19.75 -3.02
N HIS A 35 7.42 18.43 -2.87
CA HIS A 35 8.21 17.62 -1.94
C HIS A 35 9.04 16.52 -2.64
N ILE A 36 9.21 16.62 -3.96
CA ILE A 36 10.04 15.69 -4.73
C ILE A 36 11.46 15.66 -4.16
N GLY A 37 11.94 14.45 -3.84
CA GLY A 37 13.29 14.22 -3.32
C GLY A 37 13.41 14.29 -1.80
N TRP A 38 12.31 14.52 -1.07
CA TRP A 38 12.31 14.55 0.40
C TRP A 38 12.27 13.15 1.04
N GLY A 39 12.04 12.11 0.24
CA GLY A 39 12.10 10.71 0.69
C GLY A 39 10.75 10.07 1.04
N HIS A 40 9.64 10.77 0.82
CA HIS A 40 8.28 10.27 1.07
C HIS A 40 7.51 10.02 -0.21
N SER A 41 6.42 9.25 -0.11
CA SER A 41 5.58 8.86 -1.23
C SER A 41 4.21 9.53 -1.17
N PRO A 42 3.63 9.92 -2.33
CA PRO A 42 2.21 10.20 -2.37
C PRO A 42 1.42 8.90 -2.23
N PHE A 43 0.27 8.93 -1.55
CA PHE A 43 -0.54 7.73 -1.32
C PHE A 43 -0.93 7.01 -2.62
N SER A 44 -1.12 7.73 -3.73
CA SER A 44 -1.47 7.16 -5.04
C SER A 44 -0.40 6.20 -5.58
N SER A 45 0.88 6.54 -5.37
CA SER A 45 2.02 5.73 -5.81
C SER A 45 2.15 4.46 -4.98
N VAL A 46 1.84 4.56 -3.68
CA VAL A 46 1.78 3.44 -2.73
C VAL A 46 0.67 2.46 -3.14
N VAL A 47 -0.52 2.98 -3.44
CA VAL A 47 -1.65 2.17 -3.93
C VAL A 47 -1.27 1.45 -5.23
N GLY A 48 -0.68 2.15 -6.19
CA GLY A 48 -0.27 1.56 -7.45
C GLY A 48 0.80 0.47 -7.27
N LEU A 49 1.78 0.69 -6.40
CA LEU A 49 2.80 -0.30 -6.06
C LEU A 49 2.18 -1.57 -5.43
N ALA A 50 1.30 -1.40 -4.45
CA ALA A 50 0.67 -2.51 -3.76
C ALA A 50 -0.30 -3.31 -4.66
N LEU A 51 -1.04 -2.61 -5.53
CA LEU A 51 -1.87 -3.25 -6.55
C LEU A 51 -1.04 -4.09 -7.52
N ASP A 52 0.11 -3.59 -7.96
CA ASP A 52 0.99 -4.33 -8.86
C ASP A 52 1.58 -5.58 -8.19
N ALA A 53 1.90 -5.49 -6.90
CA ALA A 53 2.41 -6.59 -6.10
C ALA A 53 1.33 -7.56 -5.57
N ASN A 54 0.05 -7.35 -5.89
CA ASN A 54 -1.07 -8.16 -5.40
C ASN A 54 -1.12 -8.28 -3.86
N VAL A 55 -0.83 -7.17 -3.18
CA VAL A 55 -0.94 -7.08 -1.71
C VAL A 55 -2.39 -7.22 -1.29
N LYS A 56 -2.68 -8.03 -0.26
CA LYS A 56 -4.06 -8.24 0.22
C LYS A 56 -4.56 -7.08 1.07
N ARG A 57 -3.72 -6.51 1.95
CA ARG A 57 -4.04 -5.35 2.80
C ARG A 57 -2.89 -4.35 2.88
N VAL A 58 -3.20 -3.06 2.78
CA VAL A 58 -2.24 -1.96 2.94
C VAL A 58 -2.68 -1.06 4.10
N LEU A 59 -1.73 -0.77 4.99
CA LEU A 59 -1.85 0.30 5.98
C LEU A 59 -1.01 1.51 5.54
N LEU A 60 -1.68 2.63 5.29
CA LEU A 60 -1.04 3.93 5.03
C LEU A 60 -0.50 4.49 6.34
N PHE A 61 0.81 4.71 6.41
CA PHE A 61 1.52 5.15 7.62
C PHE A 61 2.37 6.40 7.34
N HIS A 62 2.97 6.94 8.41
CA HIS A 62 3.85 8.11 8.35
C HIS A 62 3.12 9.36 7.81
N HIS A 63 1.89 9.58 8.28
CA HIS A 63 1.08 10.76 7.95
C HIS A 63 1.81 12.06 8.31
N ASP A 64 1.57 13.11 7.55
CA ASP A 64 2.22 14.39 7.80
C ASP A 64 1.77 14.95 9.15
N PRO A 65 2.68 15.44 10.02
CA PRO A 65 2.29 16.01 11.32
C PRO A 65 1.36 17.23 11.23
N SER A 66 1.27 17.87 10.06
CA SER A 66 0.37 19.00 9.81
C SER A 66 -1.02 18.57 9.30
N HIS A 67 -1.21 17.30 8.93
CA HIS A 67 -2.52 16.76 8.56
C HIS A 67 -3.35 16.46 9.81
N ASP A 68 -4.60 16.93 9.79
CA ASP A 68 -5.61 16.56 10.77
C ASP A 68 -6.29 15.23 10.39
N ASP A 69 -7.10 14.70 11.32
CA ASP A 69 -7.81 13.44 11.13
C ASP A 69 -8.71 13.48 9.87
N ASP A 70 -9.38 14.60 9.63
CA ASP A 70 -10.25 14.78 8.46
C ASP A 70 -9.46 14.71 7.14
N MET A 71 -8.23 15.22 7.11
CA MET A 71 -7.33 15.12 5.96
C MET A 71 -6.90 13.68 5.72
N ILE A 72 -6.49 12.98 6.77
CA ILE A 72 -6.09 11.57 6.69
C ILE A 72 -7.26 10.71 6.20
N ASP A 73 -8.47 10.94 6.71
CA ASP A 73 -9.68 10.24 6.29
C ASP A 73 -9.99 10.46 4.80
N ARG A 74 -9.82 11.70 4.31
CA ARG A 74 -9.96 12.00 2.87
C ARG A 74 -8.94 11.23 2.02
N MET A 75 -7.67 11.21 2.44
CA MET A 75 -6.62 10.48 1.74
C MET A 75 -6.93 8.97 1.69
N VAL A 76 -7.38 8.40 2.81
CA VAL A 76 -7.78 6.98 2.87
C VAL A 76 -8.95 6.71 1.94
N GLU A 77 -9.96 7.57 1.88
CA GLU A 77 -11.10 7.36 0.97
C GLU A 77 -10.70 7.50 -0.51
N GLN A 78 -9.82 8.45 -0.84
CA GLN A 78 -9.24 8.55 -2.18
C GLN A 78 -8.44 7.30 -2.55
N ALA A 79 -7.67 6.76 -1.62
CA ALA A 79 -6.92 5.51 -1.81
C ALA A 79 -7.87 4.32 -2.05
N ARG A 80 -8.97 4.21 -1.29
CA ARG A 80 -10.02 3.20 -1.52
C ARG A 80 -10.65 3.34 -2.90
N GLU A 81 -10.88 4.56 -3.37
CA GLU A 81 -11.41 4.81 -4.71
C GLU A 81 -10.44 4.35 -5.81
N LEU A 82 -9.14 4.57 -5.64
CA LEU A 82 -8.13 4.05 -6.57
C LEU A 82 -8.15 2.52 -6.64
N VAL A 83 -8.30 1.85 -5.50
CA VAL A 83 -8.46 0.39 -5.46
C VAL A 83 -9.73 -0.04 -6.19
N ARG A 84 -10.89 0.58 -5.91
CA ARG A 84 -12.15 0.27 -6.62
C ARG A 84 -12.01 0.43 -8.13
N LYS A 85 -11.38 1.50 -8.60
CA LYS A 85 -11.12 1.76 -10.04
C LYS A 85 -10.21 0.73 -10.69
N SER A 86 -9.32 0.10 -9.92
CA SER A 86 -8.41 -0.94 -10.43
C SER A 86 -9.12 -2.27 -10.74
N GLY A 87 -10.31 -2.49 -10.15
CA GLY A 87 -11.04 -3.76 -10.23
C GLY A 87 -10.44 -4.90 -9.41
N LYS A 88 -9.35 -4.67 -8.66
CA LYS A 88 -8.74 -5.65 -7.75
C LYS A 88 -9.37 -5.56 -6.36
N ALA A 89 -9.33 -6.67 -5.63
CA ALA A 89 -9.69 -6.72 -4.23
C ALA A 89 -8.43 -6.50 -3.37
N MET A 90 -8.31 -5.34 -2.74
CA MET A 90 -7.27 -5.01 -1.77
C MET A 90 -7.90 -4.17 -0.65
N VAL A 91 -7.64 -4.51 0.60
CA VAL A 91 -8.08 -3.70 1.74
C VAL A 91 -7.09 -2.56 1.94
N ILE A 92 -7.59 -1.34 2.15
CA ILE A 92 -6.72 -0.18 2.44
C ILE A 92 -7.28 0.67 3.57
N GLU A 93 -6.42 0.98 4.53
CA GLU A 93 -6.75 1.63 5.78
C GLU A 93 -5.62 2.60 6.17
N GLY A 94 -5.96 3.65 6.94
CA GLY A 94 -4.96 4.46 7.63
C GLY A 94 -4.49 3.75 8.89
N ALA A 95 -3.18 3.61 9.08
CA ALA A 95 -2.63 3.18 10.36
C ALA A 95 -2.89 4.25 11.43
N ARG A 96 -3.15 3.79 12.66
CA ARG A 96 -3.47 4.62 13.82
C ARG A 96 -2.75 4.11 15.07
N GLU A 97 -2.46 5.01 15.99
CA GLU A 97 -1.81 4.67 17.26
C GLU A 97 -2.65 3.63 18.03
N GLY A 98 -1.95 2.64 18.63
CA GLY A 98 -2.59 1.59 19.43
C GLY A 98 -3.40 0.56 18.63
N ALA A 99 -3.43 0.63 17.29
CA ALA A 99 -4.05 -0.43 16.50
C ALA A 99 -3.20 -1.69 16.43
N GLU A 100 -3.87 -2.83 16.53
CA GLU A 100 -3.27 -4.16 16.42
C GLU A 100 -3.93 -4.96 15.29
N ILE A 101 -3.13 -5.74 14.57
CA ILE A 101 -3.60 -6.70 13.56
C ILE A 101 -3.03 -8.07 13.91
N LEU A 102 -3.92 -9.03 14.10
CA LEU A 102 -3.53 -10.44 14.22
C LEU A 102 -3.32 -11.01 12.81
N LEU A 103 -2.13 -11.54 12.56
CA LEU A 103 -1.85 -12.33 11.37
C LEU A 103 -2.05 -13.80 11.72
N GLU A 104 -3.10 -14.40 11.17
CA GLU A 104 -3.25 -15.85 11.23
C GLU A 104 -2.30 -16.47 10.21
N ALA A 105 -1.53 -17.48 10.62
CA ALA A 105 -0.78 -18.26 9.66
C ALA A 105 -1.80 -18.98 8.76
N GLU A 106 -1.65 -18.87 7.44
CA GLU A 106 -2.35 -19.80 6.56
C GLU A 106 -1.98 -21.22 6.99
N SER A 107 -2.98 -22.04 7.32
CA SER A 107 -2.77 -23.47 7.50
C SER A 107 -2.07 -23.98 6.23
N PRO A 108 -0.96 -24.73 6.33
CA PRO A 108 -0.22 -25.16 5.16
C PRO A 108 -1.21 -25.87 4.24
N ALA A 109 -1.49 -25.24 3.09
CA ALA A 109 -2.48 -25.74 2.16
C ALA A 109 -2.12 -27.19 1.86
N VAL A 110 -3.06 -28.10 2.15
CA VAL A 110 -2.97 -29.51 1.79
C VAL A 110 -2.53 -29.53 0.33
N ALA A 111 -1.31 -30.03 0.09
CA ALA A 111 -0.72 -30.15 -1.23
C ALA A 111 -1.83 -30.60 -2.18
N ARG A 112 -2.21 -29.73 -3.12
CA ARG A 112 -3.20 -30.08 -4.14
C ARG A 112 -2.58 -31.22 -4.93
N THR A 113 -2.86 -32.45 -4.49
CA THR A 113 -2.57 -33.66 -5.23
C THR A 113 -3.39 -33.56 -6.49
N HIS A 114 -2.77 -33.09 -7.57
CA HIS A 114 -3.22 -33.38 -8.91
C HIS A 114 -3.26 -34.90 -9.02
N ARG A 115 -4.47 -35.45 -8.94
CA ARG A 115 -4.76 -36.83 -9.24
C ARG A 115 -5.25 -36.87 -10.70
N ASN A 116 -4.48 -37.62 -11.49
CA ASN A 116 -4.64 -38.07 -12.87
C ASN A 116 -4.67 -37.00 -13.97
#